data_AF-A0A257N8A9-F1
#
_entry.id   AF-A0A257N8A9-F1
#
_cell.length_a   1.000
_cell.length_b   1.000
_cell.length_c   1.000
_cell.angle_alpha   90.00
_cell.angle_beta   90.00
_cell.angle_gamma   90.00
#
_symmetry.space_group_name_H-M   'P 1'
#
loop_
_entity.id
_entity.type
_entity.pdbx_description
1 polymer ?
#
loop_
_entity_poly.entity_id
_entity_poly.type
_entity_poly.pdbx_seq_one_letter_code
_entity_poly.pdbx_strand_id
1 'polypeptide(L)'
;MPLTGNYGSIVWYNSPDEVNRLKALSHEALRDELVAAFPDCLGKVNKVLGFASFPLKRQHAQDYVKPGVVLVGDAAHMINPLAGQGVNIGLLDAAALGEVLIDAAKKGLEIGDLAVLKRYEKLRRNENLKMMTVMDIFYRVFSNEVLPVKFIRNLGLGLAERILPAKNKVMRSAMGLEGNLPKLAKGERIV
;
A
#
# COMPACT_ATOMS: atom_id res chain seq x y z
N MET A 1 12.32 -7.19 -1.57
CA MET A 1 12.99 -5.93 -1.18
C MET A 1 14.42 -6.24 -0.76
N PRO A 2 15.43 -5.61 -1.38
CA PRO A 2 16.83 -5.74 -0.94
C PRO A 2 17.01 -5.10 0.44
N LEU A 3 17.86 -5.70 1.27
CA LEU A 3 18.28 -5.17 2.57
C LEU A 3 19.79 -4.88 2.52
N THR A 4 20.34 -4.29 3.59
CA THR A 4 21.79 -4.04 3.69
C THR A 4 22.59 -5.34 3.59
N GLY A 5 23.73 -5.30 2.87
CA GLY A 5 24.56 -6.49 2.65
C GLY A 5 23.92 -7.50 1.68
N ASN A 6 24.10 -8.79 1.96
CA ASN A 6 23.60 -9.89 1.11
C ASN A 6 22.26 -10.44 1.63
N TYR A 7 21.38 -9.57 2.11
CA TYR A 7 20.07 -9.94 2.66
C TYR A 7 18.94 -9.38 1.82
N GLY A 8 17.80 -10.07 1.84
CA GLY A 8 16.58 -9.63 1.19
C GLY A 8 15.37 -10.09 1.98
N SER A 9 14.28 -9.34 1.86
CA SER A 9 12.95 -9.70 2.34
C SER A 9 12.04 -9.97 1.15
N ILE A 10 11.34 -11.11 1.15
CA ILE A 10 10.44 -11.50 0.07
C ILE A 10 9.02 -11.51 0.61
N VAL A 11 8.10 -10.94 -0.16
CA VAL A 11 6.66 -11.02 0.09
C VAL A 11 6.10 -11.97 -0.95
N TRP A 12 5.53 -13.09 -0.48
CA TRP A 12 5.00 -14.15 -1.32
C TRP A 12 3.52 -14.37 -1.00
N TYR A 13 2.63 -14.07 -1.95
CA TYR A 13 1.19 -14.22 -1.78
C TYR A 13 0.76 -15.65 -2.11
N ASN A 14 -0.10 -16.23 -1.27
CA ASN A 14 -0.68 -17.53 -1.53
C ASN A 14 -2.05 -17.70 -0.86
N SER A 15 -2.74 -18.81 -1.14
CA SER A 15 -3.99 -19.17 -0.46
C SER A 15 -3.74 -19.46 1.02
N PRO A 16 -4.73 -19.32 1.90
CA PRO A 16 -4.57 -19.62 3.33
C PRO A 16 -4.03 -21.03 3.60
N ASP A 17 -4.53 -22.03 2.86
CA ASP A 17 -4.11 -23.42 3.01
C ASP A 17 -2.65 -23.62 2.59
N GLU A 18 -2.24 -22.97 1.50
CA GLU A 18 -0.87 -23.06 1.03
C GLU A 18 0.11 -22.30 1.93
N VAL A 19 -0.30 -21.15 2.48
CA VAL A 19 0.47 -20.45 3.52
C VAL A 19 0.64 -21.34 4.75
N ASN A 20 -0.40 -22.07 5.17
CA ASN A 20 -0.32 -23.00 6.30
C ASN A 20 0.64 -24.17 5.99
N ARG A 21 0.60 -24.71 4.77
CA ARG A 21 1.54 -25.75 4.32
C ARG A 21 2.98 -25.25 4.34
N LEU A 22 3.25 -24.09 3.73
CA LEU A 22 4.59 -23.48 3.67
C LEU A 22 5.12 -23.15 5.07
N LYS A 23 4.25 -22.69 5.97
CA LYS A 23 4.60 -22.39 7.37
C LYS A 23 5.03 -23.63 8.15
N ALA A 24 4.56 -24.82 7.77
CA ALA A 24 4.92 -26.07 8.42
C ALA A 24 6.27 -26.64 7.94
N LEU A 25 6.85 -26.09 6.87
CA LEU A 25 8.13 -26.54 6.34
C LEU A 25 9.31 -26.09 7.21
N SER A 26 10.41 -26.86 7.16
CA SER A 26 11.70 -26.39 7.65
C SER A 26 12.21 -25.24 6.78
N HIS A 27 13.13 -24.42 7.32
CA HIS A 27 13.75 -23.34 6.54
C HIS A 27 14.49 -23.83 5.29
N GLU A 28 15.00 -25.06 5.29
CA GLU A 28 15.68 -25.67 4.13
C GLU A 28 14.67 -26.05 3.04
N ALA A 29 13.60 -26.73 3.41
CA ALA A 29 12.54 -27.09 2.46
C ALA A 29 11.83 -25.83 1.91
N LEU A 30 11.57 -24.84 2.77
CA LEU A 30 10.99 -23.56 2.35
C LEU A 30 11.91 -22.80 1.39
N ARG A 31 13.24 -22.85 1.60
CA ARG A 31 14.21 -22.26 0.66
C ARG A 31 14.11 -22.93 -0.70
N ASP A 32 14.02 -24.26 -0.75
CA ASP A 32 14.00 -25.01 -2.01
C ASP A 32 12.71 -24.73 -2.80
N GLU A 33 11.57 -24.67 -2.11
CA GLU A 33 10.30 -24.24 -2.71
C GLU A 33 10.35 -22.79 -3.21
N LEU A 34 10.94 -21.88 -2.43
CA LEU A 34 11.13 -20.49 -2.83
C LEU A 34 11.99 -20.39 -4.10
N VAL A 35 13.12 -21.10 -4.17
CA VAL A 35 14.00 -21.08 -5.34
C VAL A 35 13.32 -21.70 -6.56
N ALA A 36 12.51 -22.74 -6.38
CA ALA A 36 11.75 -23.34 -7.48
C ALA A 36 10.61 -22.45 -7.99
N ALA A 37 9.98 -21.66 -7.10
CA ALA A 37 8.84 -20.82 -7.44
C ALA A 37 9.22 -19.46 -8.05
N PHE A 38 10.39 -18.92 -7.71
CA PHE A 38 10.83 -17.60 -8.16
C PHE A 38 11.79 -17.69 -9.37
N PRO A 39 11.78 -16.69 -10.27
CA PRO A 39 12.64 -16.70 -11.45
C PRO A 39 14.13 -16.60 -11.10
N ASP A 40 14.99 -17.07 -12.01
CA ASP A 40 16.46 -17.13 -11.86
C ASP A 40 17.11 -15.78 -11.49
N CYS A 41 16.46 -14.66 -11.80
CA CYS A 41 16.96 -13.33 -11.44
C CYS A 41 17.02 -13.06 -9.93
N LEU A 42 16.37 -13.89 -9.09
CA LEU A 42 16.52 -13.86 -7.65
C LEU A 42 17.94 -14.24 -7.20
N GLY A 43 18.66 -15.00 -8.03
CA GLY A 43 19.98 -15.51 -7.73
C GLY A 43 19.98 -16.61 -6.66
N LYS A 44 21.17 -16.90 -6.13
CA LYS A 44 21.35 -17.99 -5.16
C LYS A 44 20.85 -17.58 -3.78
N VAL A 45 19.80 -18.24 -3.30
CA VAL A 45 19.33 -18.11 -1.91
C VAL A 45 20.05 -19.15 -1.05
N ASN A 46 20.93 -18.70 -0.15
CA ASN A 46 21.70 -19.62 0.69
C ASN A 46 20.90 -20.09 1.92
N LYS A 47 20.09 -19.22 2.53
CA LYS A 47 19.42 -19.46 3.81
C LYS A 47 18.16 -18.61 3.96
N VAL A 48 17.12 -19.20 4.55
CA VAL A 48 15.96 -18.47 5.10
C VAL A 48 16.22 -18.19 6.57
N LEU A 49 16.15 -16.91 6.95
CA LEU A 49 16.41 -16.47 8.34
C LEU A 49 15.14 -16.44 9.20
N GLY A 50 13.99 -16.22 8.59
CA GLY A 50 12.72 -16.19 9.28
C GLY A 50 11.57 -16.22 8.29
N PHE A 51 10.40 -16.62 8.80
CA PHE A 51 9.16 -16.68 8.05
C PHE A 51 8.05 -16.09 8.92
N ALA A 52 7.24 -15.23 8.32
CA ALA A 52 6.04 -14.69 8.93
C ALA A 52 4.92 -14.66 7.91
N SER A 53 3.70 -14.88 8.38
CA SER A 53 2.50 -14.89 7.55
C SER A 53 1.43 -14.02 8.20
N PHE A 54 0.79 -13.17 7.40
CA PHE A 54 -0.29 -12.28 7.86
C PHE A 54 -1.48 -12.43 6.91
N PRO A 55 -2.71 -12.59 7.42
CA PRO A 55 -3.87 -12.64 6.55
C PRO A 55 -4.07 -11.26 5.91
N LEU A 56 -4.24 -11.24 4.59
CA LEU A 56 -4.57 -10.01 3.90
C LEU A 56 -6.06 -9.73 4.07
N LYS A 57 -6.37 -8.63 4.75
CA LYS A 57 -7.74 -8.16 4.91
C LYS A 57 -7.87 -6.78 4.27
N ARG A 58 -8.95 -6.61 3.52
CA ARG A 58 -9.39 -5.30 3.04
C ARG A 58 -10.35 -4.73 4.05
N GLN A 59 -9.98 -3.62 4.68
CA GLN A 59 -10.84 -2.92 5.62
C GLN A 59 -10.84 -1.42 5.28
N HIS A 60 -11.99 -0.79 5.38
CA HIS A 60 -12.13 0.65 5.18
C HIS A 60 -13.24 1.15 6.11
N ALA A 61 -12.88 2.06 7.00
CA ALA A 61 -13.83 2.67 7.90
C ALA A 61 -14.84 3.49 7.09
N GLN A 62 -16.13 3.38 7.45
CA GLN A 62 -17.16 4.20 6.80
C GLN A 62 -17.03 5.67 7.19
N ASP A 63 -16.70 5.91 8.47
CA ASP A 63 -16.40 7.22 9.04
C ASP A 63 -14.99 7.21 9.60
N TYR A 64 -14.19 8.22 9.25
CA TYR A 64 -12.83 8.40 9.78
C TYR A 64 -12.84 9.20 11.08
N VAL A 65 -13.93 9.94 11.34
CA VAL A 65 -13.98 10.90 12.45
C VAL A 65 -15.31 10.83 13.20
N LYS A 66 -15.25 11.10 14.50
CA LYS A 66 -16.37 11.40 15.39
C LYS A 66 -15.98 12.59 16.27
N PRO A 67 -16.91 13.22 17.02
CA PRO A 67 -16.53 14.29 17.95
C PRO A 67 -15.38 13.84 18.87
N GLY A 68 -14.26 14.57 18.84
CA GLY A 68 -13.06 14.26 19.64
C GLY A 68 -12.27 13.00 19.24
N VAL A 69 -12.62 12.30 18.15
CA VAL A 69 -11.99 11.03 17.78
C VAL A 69 -11.67 11.00 16.29
N VAL A 70 -10.47 10.54 15.95
CA VAL A 70 -9.99 10.38 14.57
C VAL A 70 -9.33 9.01 14.40
N LEU A 71 -9.62 8.33 13.29
CA LEU A 71 -8.92 7.14 12.83
C LEU A 71 -7.87 7.53 11.78
N VAL A 72 -6.67 6.94 11.87
CA VAL A 72 -5.53 7.24 11.00
C VAL A 72 -4.82 5.94 10.61
N GLY A 73 -4.36 5.82 9.37
CA GLY A 73 -3.60 4.65 8.89
C GLY A 73 -4.42 3.36 8.99
N ASP A 74 -3.81 2.28 9.49
CA ASP A 74 -4.41 0.95 9.58
C ASP A 74 -5.73 0.90 10.39
N ALA A 75 -5.94 1.86 11.30
CA ALA A 75 -7.20 2.00 12.04
C ALA A 75 -8.36 2.50 11.16
N ALA A 76 -8.04 3.24 10.10
CA ALA A 76 -9.02 3.78 9.16
C ALA A 76 -9.12 2.96 7.87
N HIS A 77 -8.03 2.34 7.43
CA HIS A 77 -7.99 1.53 6.21
C HIS A 77 -6.87 0.49 6.25
N MET A 78 -7.17 -0.72 5.78
CA MET A 78 -6.18 -1.77 5.54
C MET A 78 -6.26 -2.14 4.06
N ILE A 79 -5.14 -1.95 3.35
CA ILE A 79 -5.05 -2.08 1.89
C ILE A 79 -4.22 -3.32 1.55
N ASN A 80 -4.59 -4.00 0.46
CA ASN A 80 -3.82 -5.13 -0.06
C ASN A 80 -2.37 -4.66 -0.35
N PRO A 81 -1.36 -5.23 0.34
CA PRO A 81 -0.04 -4.64 0.40
C PRO A 81 0.74 -4.94 -0.87
N LEU A 82 0.43 -4.31 -2.00
CA LEU A 82 1.35 -4.25 -3.12
C LEU A 82 2.49 -3.30 -2.72
N ALA A 83 3.67 -3.86 -2.45
CA ALA A 83 4.94 -3.14 -2.28
C ALA A 83 5.07 -2.15 -1.08
N GLY A 84 4.48 -2.43 0.07
CA GLY A 84 4.77 -1.66 1.31
C GLY A 84 4.16 -0.26 1.38
N GLN A 85 3.08 -0.03 0.61
CA GLN A 85 2.43 1.28 0.54
C GLN A 85 1.59 1.65 1.76
N GLY A 86 1.20 0.69 2.62
CA GLY A 86 0.35 0.95 3.79
C GLY A 86 0.93 2.02 4.72
N VAL A 87 2.23 1.92 5.05
CA VAL A 87 2.94 2.91 5.86
C VAL A 87 2.91 4.30 5.19
N ASN A 88 3.15 4.39 3.88
CA ASN A 88 3.13 5.67 3.18
C ASN A 88 1.76 6.34 3.27
N ILE A 89 0.68 5.57 3.12
CA ILE A 89 -0.69 6.09 3.18
C ILE A 89 -1.04 6.53 4.61
N GLY A 90 -0.63 5.77 5.63
CA GLY A 90 -0.78 6.16 7.03
C GLY A 90 0.01 7.42 7.39
N LEU A 91 1.22 7.59 6.86
CA LEU A 91 2.01 8.81 7.04
C LEU A 91 1.36 10.02 6.39
N LEU A 92 0.77 9.86 5.19
CA LEU A 92 0.00 10.91 4.54
C LEU A 92 -1.24 11.31 5.36
N ASP A 93 -1.90 10.34 5.99
CA ASP A 93 -3.01 10.62 6.90
C ASP A 93 -2.54 11.44 8.11
N ALA A 94 -1.45 11.04 8.76
CA ALA A 94 -0.90 11.75 9.92
C ALA A 94 -0.49 13.19 9.56
N ALA A 95 0.16 13.38 8.42
CA ALA A 95 0.55 14.71 7.93
C ALA A 95 -0.66 15.61 7.65
N ALA A 96 -1.69 15.07 6.98
CA ALA A 96 -2.90 15.83 6.69
C ALA A 96 -3.70 16.17 7.95
N LEU A 97 -3.77 15.24 8.92
CA LEU A 97 -4.38 15.51 10.22
C LEU A 97 -3.62 16.63 10.95
N GLY A 98 -2.29 16.55 11.00
CA GLY A 98 -1.44 17.58 11.60
C GLY A 98 -1.71 18.98 11.05
N GLU A 99 -1.82 19.12 9.72
CA GLU A 99 -2.18 20.40 9.09
C GLU A 99 -3.53 20.94 9.51
N VAL A 100 -4.55 20.08 9.56
CA VAL A 100 -5.91 20.46 9.95
C VAL A 100 -5.98 20.90 11.41
N LEU A 101 -5.29 20.21 12.30
CA LEU A 101 -5.27 20.51 13.74
C LEU A 101 -4.46 21.78 14.03
N ILE A 102 -3.30 21.96 13.37
CA ILE A 102 -2.47 23.17 13.53
C ILE A 102 -3.19 24.41 13.00
N ASP A 103 -3.87 24.32 11.85
CA ASP A 103 -4.68 25.42 11.31
C ASP A 103 -5.85 25.78 12.24
N ALA A 104 -6.53 24.77 12.81
CA ALA A 104 -7.60 24.98 13.79
C ALA A 104 -7.11 25.72 15.03
N ALA A 105 -6.01 25.24 15.62
CA ALA A 105 -5.41 25.84 16.81
C ALA A 105 -4.99 27.30 16.57
N LYS A 106 -4.37 27.60 15.41
CA LYS A 106 -3.98 28.97 15.04
C LYS A 106 -5.18 29.92 14.90
N LYS A 107 -6.35 29.40 14.56
CA LYS A 107 -7.60 30.17 14.41
C LYS A 107 -8.43 30.20 15.70
N GLY A 108 -7.96 29.62 16.79
CA GLY A 108 -8.70 29.51 18.04
C GLY A 108 -9.93 28.59 17.96
N LEU A 109 -9.96 27.67 16.99
CA LEU A 109 -11.02 26.67 16.85
C LEU A 109 -10.74 25.47 17.75
N GLU A 110 -11.80 24.86 18.28
CA GLU A 110 -11.68 23.63 19.08
C GLU A 110 -11.25 22.45 18.19
N ILE A 111 -10.10 21.84 18.53
CA ILE A 111 -9.46 20.83 17.66
C ILE A 111 -10.25 19.52 17.60
N GLY A 112 -11.04 19.21 18.63
CA GLY A 112 -11.92 18.06 18.68
C GLY A 112 -13.27 18.26 18.00
N ASP A 113 -13.55 19.48 17.52
CA ASP A 113 -14.82 19.81 16.86
C ASP A 113 -15.01 18.99 15.58
N LEU A 114 -16.20 18.43 15.40
CA LEU A 114 -16.50 17.58 14.26
C LEU A 114 -16.31 18.30 12.91
N ALA A 115 -16.61 19.59 12.83
CA ALA A 115 -16.39 20.39 11.63
C ALA A 115 -14.90 20.54 11.31
N VAL A 116 -14.04 20.65 12.32
CA VAL A 116 -12.58 20.65 12.15
C VAL A 116 -12.13 19.28 11.63
N LEU A 117 -12.53 18.20 12.30
CA LEU A 117 -12.11 16.83 11.98
C LEU A 117 -12.62 16.37 10.60
N LYS A 118 -13.82 16.79 10.18
CA LYS A 118 -14.35 16.49 8.84
C LYS A 118 -13.50 17.06 7.71
N ARG A 119 -12.68 18.10 7.96
CA ARG A 119 -11.72 18.59 6.97
C ARG A 119 -10.66 17.53 6.67
N TYR A 120 -10.15 16.85 7.69
CA TYR A 120 -9.23 15.73 7.54
C TYR A 120 -9.89 14.56 6.78
N GLU A 121 -11.09 14.15 7.19
CA GLU A 121 -11.82 13.05 6.53
C GLU A 121 -12.03 13.34 5.03
N LYS A 122 -12.43 14.56 4.67
CA LYS A 122 -12.62 14.98 3.27
C LYS A 122 -11.32 14.90 2.45
N LEU A 123 -10.18 15.23 3.06
CA LEU A 123 -8.87 15.18 2.41
C LEU A 123 -8.39 13.75 2.18
N ARG A 124 -8.64 12.84 3.12
CA ARG A 124 -8.00 11.52 3.14
C ARG A 124 -8.88 10.37 2.72
N ARG A 125 -10.15 10.33 3.13
CA ARG A 125 -11.05 9.20 2.87
C ARG A 125 -11.23 8.93 1.37
N ASN A 126 -11.43 9.97 0.57
CA ASN A 126 -11.60 9.81 -0.87
C ASN A 126 -10.30 9.38 -1.57
N GLU A 127 -9.15 9.90 -1.14
CA GLU A 127 -7.85 9.52 -1.70
C GLU A 127 -7.48 8.07 -1.32
N ASN A 128 -7.75 7.67 -0.07
CA ASN A 128 -7.58 6.30 0.40
C ASN A 128 -8.49 5.33 -0.36
N LEU A 129 -9.77 5.67 -0.56
CA LEU A 129 -10.71 4.85 -1.33
C LEU A 129 -10.29 4.70 -2.82
N LYS A 130 -9.79 5.77 -3.45
CA LYS A 130 -9.24 5.70 -4.81
C LYS A 130 -8.06 4.74 -4.86
N MET A 131 -7.09 4.90 -3.96
CA MET A 131 -5.91 4.04 -3.89
C MET A 131 -6.30 2.57 -3.70
N MET A 132 -7.23 2.29 -2.78
CA MET A 132 -7.77 0.94 -2.57
C MET A 132 -8.38 0.36 -3.84
N THR A 133 -9.19 1.15 -4.56
CA THR A 133 -9.84 0.71 -5.79
C THR A 133 -8.81 0.39 -6.88
N VAL A 134 -7.78 1.22 -7.02
CA VAL A 134 -6.67 0.98 -7.96
C VAL A 134 -5.97 -0.33 -7.61
N MET A 135 -5.64 -0.55 -6.34
CA MET A 135 -4.98 -1.78 -5.89
C MET A 135 -5.85 -3.02 -6.08
N ASP A 136 -7.17 -2.92 -5.86
CA ASP A 136 -8.11 -4.02 -6.13
C ASP A 136 -8.13 -4.39 -7.62
N ILE A 137 -8.11 -3.39 -8.51
CA ILE A 137 -8.04 -3.61 -9.96
C ILE A 137 -6.72 -4.27 -10.34
N PHE A 138 -5.59 -3.76 -9.84
CA PHE A 138 -4.28 -4.37 -10.07
C PHE A 138 -4.26 -5.82 -9.59
N TYR A 139 -4.68 -6.10 -8.36
CA TYR A 139 -4.72 -7.47 -7.86
C TYR A 139 -5.55 -8.36 -8.79
N ARG A 140 -6.79 -7.97 -9.13
CA ARG A 140 -7.68 -8.78 -9.99
C ARG A 140 -7.15 -8.98 -11.40
N VAL A 141 -6.47 -8.00 -11.99
CA VAL A 141 -5.91 -8.12 -13.34
C VAL A 141 -4.69 -9.04 -13.35
N PHE A 142 -3.88 -9.01 -12.30
CA PHE A 142 -2.63 -9.77 -12.23
C PHE A 142 -2.78 -11.16 -11.61
N SER A 143 -3.78 -11.40 -10.77
CA SER A 143 -4.06 -12.71 -10.15
C SER A 143 -4.96 -13.62 -10.98
N ASN A 144 -5.53 -13.12 -12.08
CA ASN A 144 -6.50 -13.87 -12.87
C ASN A 144 -5.84 -14.48 -14.12
N GLU A 145 -5.92 -15.80 -14.25
CA GLU A 145 -5.27 -16.56 -15.33
C GLU A 145 -6.16 -16.75 -16.57
N VAL A 146 -7.39 -16.24 -16.54
CA VAL A 146 -8.36 -16.40 -17.63
C VAL A 146 -7.84 -15.70 -18.91
N LEU A 147 -7.75 -16.48 -19.99
CA LEU A 147 -7.10 -16.15 -21.28
C LEU A 147 -7.39 -14.72 -21.81
N PRO A 148 -8.65 -14.24 -21.86
CA PRO A 148 -8.96 -12.87 -22.30
C PRO A 148 -8.32 -11.77 -21.43
N VAL A 149 -8.30 -11.95 -20.10
CA VAL A 149 -7.72 -10.97 -19.16
C VAL A 149 -6.20 -10.95 -19.30
N LYS A 150 -5.58 -12.12 -19.46
CA LYS A 150 -4.13 -12.25 -19.71
C LYS A 150 -3.70 -11.57 -21.02
N PHE A 151 -4.50 -11.70 -22.09
CA PHE A 151 -4.23 -11.06 -23.37
C PHE A 151 -4.36 -9.54 -23.28
N ILE A 152 -5.45 -9.02 -22.72
CA ILE A 152 -5.67 -7.57 -22.52
C ILE A 152 -4.58 -6.97 -21.63
N ARG A 153 -4.17 -7.66 -20.56
CA ARG A 153 -3.08 -7.25 -19.68
C ARG A 153 -1.77 -7.10 -20.44
N ASN A 154 -1.38 -8.11 -21.21
CA ASN A 154 -0.12 -8.09 -21.95
C ASN A 154 -0.13 -7.04 -23.07
N LEU A 155 -1.28 -6.85 -23.75
CA LEU A 155 -1.46 -5.78 -24.73
C LEU A 155 -1.35 -4.39 -24.09
N GLY A 156 -2.00 -4.21 -22.93
CA GLY A 156 -1.99 -2.97 -22.16
C GLY A 156 -0.60 -2.62 -21.62
N LEU A 157 0.15 -3.60 -21.10
CA LEU A 157 1.54 -3.40 -20.66
C LEU A 157 2.45 -3.04 -21.83
N GLY A 158 2.33 -3.74 -22.97
CA GLY A 158 3.11 -3.44 -24.17
C GLY A 158 2.80 -2.07 -24.79
N LEU A 159 1.56 -1.58 -24.65
CA LEU A 159 1.18 -0.21 -25.04
C LEU A 159 1.65 0.84 -24.02
N ALA A 160 1.57 0.54 -22.71
CA ALA A 160 2.01 1.44 -21.65
C ALA A 160 3.53 1.64 -21.63
N GLU A 161 4.33 0.62 -21.97
CA GLU A 161 5.78 0.74 -22.14
C GLU A 161 6.18 1.72 -23.26
N ARG A 162 5.33 1.88 -24.27
CA ARG A 162 5.58 2.76 -25.43
C ARG A 162 5.21 4.22 -25.19
N ILE A 163 4.53 4.53 -24.08
CA ILE A 163 4.11 5.90 -23.72
C ILE A 163 4.81 6.32 -22.42
N LEU A 164 6.08 6.72 -22.54
CA LEU A 164 6.95 7.16 -21.43
C LEU A 164 6.30 8.17 -20.44
N PRO A 165 5.52 9.18 -20.88
CA PRO A 165 4.86 10.11 -19.95
C PRO A 165 3.76 9.45 -19.10
N ALA A 166 3.02 8.50 -19.68
CA ALA A 166 1.96 7.79 -18.97
C ALA A 166 2.53 6.86 -17.91
N LYS A 167 3.66 6.20 -18.19
CA LYS A 167 4.39 5.37 -17.23
C LYS A 167 4.80 6.18 -15.98
N ASN A 168 5.37 7.37 -16.17
CA ASN A 168 5.80 8.21 -15.04
C ASN A 168 4.62 8.69 -14.19
N LYS A 169 3.50 9.06 -14.81
CA LYS A 169 2.28 9.47 -14.11
C LYS A 169 1.67 8.32 -13.30
N VAL A 170 1.57 7.13 -13.90
CA VAL A 170 1.08 5.92 -13.22
C VAL A 170 1.99 5.54 -12.05
N MET A 171 3.32 5.60 -12.24
CA MET A 171 4.28 5.32 -11.16
C MET A 171 4.17 6.35 -10.02
N ARG A 172 4.07 7.65 -10.33
CA ARG A 172 3.88 8.69 -9.31
C ARG A 172 2.57 8.53 -8.56
N SER A 173 1.48 8.23 -9.27
CA SER A 173 0.18 7.95 -8.65
C SER A 173 0.25 6.71 -7.76
N ALA A 174 0.87 5.62 -8.22
CA ALA A 174 1.07 4.40 -7.42
C ALA A 174 1.98 4.62 -6.20
N MET A 175 2.96 5.54 -6.29
CA MET A 175 3.81 5.93 -5.16
C MET A 175 3.14 6.91 -4.19
N GLY A 176 1.90 7.35 -4.45
CA GLY A 176 1.21 8.34 -3.63
C GLY A 176 1.77 9.76 -3.77
N LEU A 177 2.38 10.09 -4.91
CA LEU A 177 3.01 11.38 -5.23
C LEU A 177 2.11 12.30 -6.08
N GLU A 178 0.84 11.95 -6.24
CA GLU A 178 -0.18 12.75 -6.92
C GLU A 178 -1.46 12.82 -6.08
N GLY A 179 -2.27 13.89 -6.26
CA GLY A 179 -3.50 14.12 -5.51
C GLY A 179 -3.41 15.30 -4.53
N ASN A 180 -4.38 15.37 -3.61
CA ASN A 180 -4.41 16.44 -2.60
C ASN A 180 -3.45 16.10 -1.44
N LEU A 181 -2.16 16.31 -1.68
CA LEU A 181 -1.11 15.94 -0.74
C LEU A 181 -0.92 16.99 0.36
N PRO A 182 -0.65 16.56 1.61
CA PRO A 182 -0.23 17.45 2.67
C PRO A 182 1.10 18.14 2.33
N LYS A 183 1.29 19.36 2.85
CA LYS A 183 2.52 20.16 2.79
C LYS A 183 3.77 19.35 3.11
N LEU A 184 3.77 18.53 4.16
CA LEU A 184 4.93 17.70 4.51
C LEU A 184 5.33 16.74 3.38
N ALA A 185 4.35 16.17 2.66
CA ALA A 185 4.62 15.29 1.53
C ALA A 185 5.15 16.05 0.30
N LYS A 186 4.99 17.38 0.26
CA LYS A 186 5.56 18.27 -0.74
C LYS A 186 6.93 18.84 -0.34
N GLY A 187 7.43 18.48 0.85
CA GLY A 187 8.66 19.06 1.41
C GLY A 187 8.48 20.47 2.00
N GLU A 188 7.23 20.91 2.19
CA GLU A 188 6.89 22.18 2.81
C GLU A 188 6.70 22.02 4.33
N ARG A 189 7.04 23.06 5.10
CA ARG A 189 6.78 23.07 6.55
C ARG A 189 5.30 23.37 6.84
N ILE A 190 4.78 22.77 7.91
CA ILE A 190 3.43 23.10 8.41
C ILE A 190 3.46 24.44 9.19
N VAL A 191 4.60 24.76 9.79
CA VAL A 191 4.88 25.99 10.57
C VAL A 191 6.21 26.57 10.16
#